data_AF-B7QEB6-F1
#
_entry.id   AF-B7QEB6-F1
#
_cell.length_a   1.000
_cell.length_b   1.000
_cell.length_c   1.000
_cell.angle_alpha   90.00
_cell.angle_beta   90.00
_cell.angle_gamma   90.00
#
_symmetry.space_group_name_H-M   'P 1'
#
loop_
_entity.id
_entity.type
_entity.pdbx_description
1 polymer ?
#
loop_
_entity_poly.entity_id
_entity_poly.type
_entity_poly.pdbx_seq_one_letter_code
_entity_poly.pdbx_strand_id
1 'polypeptide(L)'
;MSSLMRYNNYTHDPESRCNCTPPYNPIYSIAARYDLLDSKGSYDLPKMVRRAVGATDMKLTNNAMFKSLEFIAINGPTFHPDGSVLPPFQWSTSGFQDLHDGHPDKWMFGPTYHRWGSCPNL
;
A
#
# COMPACT_ATOMS: atom_id res chain seq x y z
N MET A 1 15.46 0.09 -2.59
CA MET A 1 14.58 1.25 -2.39
C MET A 1 13.11 0.87 -2.50
N SER A 2 12.65 0.26 -3.61
CA SER A 2 11.25 -0.15 -3.78
C SER A 2 10.69 -0.99 -2.63
N SER A 3 11.44 -1.98 -2.13
CA SER A 3 11.00 -2.80 -0.99
C SER A 3 10.79 -1.98 0.29
N LEU A 4 11.66 -1.00 0.56
CA LEU A 4 11.54 -0.13 1.73
C LEU A 4 10.32 0.79 1.61
N MET A 5 10.12 1.43 0.45
CA MET A 5 8.97 2.30 0.20
C MET A 5 7.63 1.55 0.19
N ARG A 6 7.66 0.21 0.05
CA ARG A 6 6.50 -0.68 0.09
C ARG A 6 6.40 -1.44 1.41
N TYR A 7 7.26 -1.15 2.38
CA TYR A 7 7.39 -1.96 3.58
C TYR A 7 6.18 -1.77 4.51
N ASN A 8 5.54 -2.89 4.85
CA ASN A 8 4.57 -2.99 5.92
C ASN A 8 4.53 -4.45 6.42
N ASN A 9 5.21 -4.70 7.54
CA ASN A 9 5.21 -5.98 8.24
C ASN A 9 4.66 -5.80 9.67
N TYR A 10 3.55 -5.06 9.78
CA TYR A 10 3.10 -4.50 11.06
C TYR A 10 2.85 -5.55 12.15
N THR A 11 2.57 -6.80 11.82
CA THR A 11 2.33 -7.88 12.78
C THR A 11 3.60 -8.43 13.44
N HIS A 12 4.78 -8.13 12.89
CA HIS A 12 6.07 -8.60 13.40
C HIS A 12 7.06 -7.47 13.69
N ASP A 13 6.83 -6.27 13.15
CA ASP A 13 7.70 -5.12 13.35
C ASP A 13 7.50 -4.50 14.75
N PRO A 14 8.54 -4.46 15.61
CA PRO A 14 8.46 -3.80 16.90
C PRO A 14 8.05 -2.32 16.81
N GLU A 15 8.43 -1.62 15.74
CA GLU A 15 8.11 -0.21 15.51
C GLU A 15 6.66 0.02 15.11
N SER A 16 5.94 -1.06 14.74
CA SER A 16 4.50 -1.01 14.47
C SER A 16 3.63 -1.27 15.69
N ARG A 17 4.23 -1.48 16.88
CA ARG A 17 3.48 -1.71 18.12
C ARG A 17 2.84 -0.42 18.62
N CYS A 18 1.67 -0.56 19.24
CA CYS A 18 1.00 0.53 19.94
C CYS A 18 0.39 0.06 21.27
N ASN A 19 0.04 1.01 22.13
CA ASN A 19 -0.81 0.73 23.30
C ASN A 19 -2.28 0.62 22.86
N CYS A 20 -2.57 -0.43 22.11
CA CYS A 20 -3.79 -0.64 21.35
C CYS A 20 -4.20 -2.11 21.42
N THR A 21 -5.42 -2.43 20.98
CA THR A 21 -5.92 -3.80 20.84
C THR A 21 -6.50 -3.95 19.44
N PRO A 22 -5.95 -4.82 18.57
CA PRO A 22 -4.74 -5.65 18.75
C PRO A 22 -3.45 -4.81 18.92
N PRO A 23 -2.34 -5.36 19.44
CA PRO A 23 -1.16 -4.59 19.89
C PRO A 23 -0.28 -4.04 18.75
N TYR A 24 -0.73 -4.14 17.51
CA TYR A 24 0.00 -3.72 16.32
C TYR A 24 -0.88 -2.89 15.41
N ASN A 25 -0.27 -1.89 14.76
CA ASN A 25 -0.95 -0.94 13.92
C ASN A 25 -0.50 -1.05 12.46
N PRO A 26 -1.39 -1.40 11.51
CA PRO A 26 -1.06 -1.48 10.09
C PRO A 26 -0.71 -0.12 9.45
N ILE A 27 -0.90 0.97 10.20
CA ILE A 27 -0.58 2.34 9.78
C ILE A 27 0.85 2.73 10.17
N TYR A 28 1.42 2.10 11.20
CA TYR A 28 2.77 2.40 11.69
C TYR A 28 3.81 1.68 10.85
N SER A 29 3.84 2.02 9.57
CA SER A 29 4.73 1.47 8.55
C SER A 29 4.98 2.52 7.46
N ILE A 30 5.95 2.26 6.58
CA ILE A 30 6.23 3.17 5.46
C ILE A 30 5.07 3.17 4.46
N ALA A 31 4.47 2.00 4.22
CA ALA A 31 3.32 1.85 3.33
C ALA A 31 2.06 1.45 4.12
N ALA A 32 1.44 2.44 4.78
CA ALA A 32 0.28 2.27 5.65
C ALA A 32 -0.92 1.59 4.97
N ARG A 33 -1.65 0.78 5.75
CA ARG A 33 -2.87 0.03 5.34
C ARG A 33 -4.02 0.22 6.34
N TYR A 34 -4.81 1.30 6.24
CA TYR A 34 -5.93 1.54 7.16
C TYR A 34 -7.05 0.50 7.01
N ASP A 35 -7.16 -0.12 5.85
CA ASP A 35 -8.18 -1.12 5.55
C ASP A 35 -8.04 -2.39 6.39
N LEU A 36 -6.87 -2.61 6.98
CA LEU A 36 -6.54 -3.72 7.85
C LEU A 36 -6.70 -3.40 9.35
N LEU A 37 -7.09 -2.17 9.71
CA LEU A 37 -7.51 -1.91 11.08
C LEU A 37 -8.73 -2.78 11.40
N ASP A 38 -8.66 -3.52 12.49
CA ASP A 38 -9.80 -4.20 13.09
C ASP A 38 -10.88 -3.16 13.43
N SER A 39 -12.11 -3.38 12.95
CA SER A 39 -13.27 -2.52 13.20
C SER A 39 -13.72 -2.55 14.66
N LYS A 40 -13.34 -3.58 15.42
CA LYS A 40 -13.57 -3.72 16.86
C LYS A 40 -12.33 -3.34 17.68
N GLY A 41 -11.25 -2.90 17.03
CA GLY A 41 -10.01 -2.53 17.69
C GLY A 41 -10.10 -1.21 18.45
N SER A 42 -9.20 -1.04 19.41
CA SER A 42 -8.98 0.21 20.15
C SER A 42 -7.56 0.68 19.86
N TYR A 43 -7.40 1.91 19.35
CA TYR A 43 -6.12 2.44 18.90
C TYR A 43 -5.70 3.67 19.72
N ASP A 44 -4.40 3.91 19.77
CA ASP A 44 -3.73 4.87 20.63
C ASP A 44 -3.82 6.34 20.17
N LEU A 45 -4.29 6.57 18.93
CA LEU A 45 -4.60 7.90 18.42
C LEU A 45 -6.11 8.15 18.28
N PRO A 46 -6.59 9.36 18.62
CA PRO A 46 -8.00 9.72 18.47
C PRO A 46 -8.48 9.54 17.02
N LYS A 47 -9.69 9.02 16.85
CA LYS A 47 -10.36 8.83 15.54
C LYS A 47 -9.58 7.96 14.57
N MET A 48 -8.68 7.12 15.05
CA MET A 48 -8.03 6.10 14.24
C MET A 48 -9.00 4.92 14.06
N VAL A 49 -9.65 4.90 12.89
CA VAL A 49 -10.65 3.91 12.52
C VAL A 49 -10.38 3.39 11.11
N ARG A 50 -10.88 2.19 10.83
CA ARG A 50 -10.79 1.52 9.53
C ARG A 50 -11.38 2.40 8.42
N ARG A 51 -10.61 2.65 7.36
CA ARG A 51 -10.96 3.53 6.23
C ARG A 51 -10.27 3.05 4.95
N ALA A 52 -10.85 3.37 3.79
CA ALA A 52 -10.23 3.15 2.48
C ALA A 52 -9.13 4.21 2.19
N VAL A 53 -8.07 4.21 3.00
CA VAL A 53 -6.93 5.14 2.88
C VAL A 53 -5.62 4.43 3.22
N GLY A 54 -4.51 4.90 2.67
CA GLY A 54 -3.20 4.31 2.89
C GLY A 54 -2.23 4.69 1.79
N ALA A 55 -1.09 4.00 1.75
CA ALA A 55 -0.15 4.14 0.64
C ALA A 55 -0.72 3.46 -0.61
N THR A 56 -0.90 4.20 -1.69
CA THR A 56 -1.52 3.72 -2.94
C THR A 56 -0.54 3.53 -4.09
N ASP A 57 0.72 3.93 -3.93
CA ASP A 57 1.73 3.79 -4.97
C ASP A 57 3.16 3.76 -4.40
N MET A 58 4.13 3.62 -5.29
CA MET A 58 5.53 3.97 -5.06
C MET A 58 6.11 4.46 -6.39
N LYS A 59 6.92 5.53 -6.36
CA LYS A 59 7.65 6.04 -7.53
C LYS A 59 9.12 6.15 -7.18
N LEU A 60 9.98 5.66 -8.08
CA LEU A 60 11.42 5.65 -7.92
C LEU A 60 12.08 6.15 -9.19
N THR A 61 12.95 7.15 -9.05
CA THR A 61 13.85 7.58 -10.11
C THR A 61 15.29 7.61 -9.60
N ASN A 62 16.26 7.80 -10.49
CA ASN A 62 17.66 8.00 -10.17
C ASN A 62 18.23 9.07 -11.11
N ASN A 63 19.50 9.46 -10.93
CA ASN A 63 20.11 10.52 -11.74
C ASN A 63 20.01 10.28 -13.26
N ALA A 64 20.20 9.02 -13.70
CA ALA A 64 20.13 8.66 -15.11
C ALA A 64 18.69 8.70 -15.65
N MET A 65 17.75 8.07 -14.95
CA MET A 65 16.33 8.06 -15.31
C MET A 65 15.74 9.47 -15.32
N PHE A 66 16.10 10.31 -14.35
CA PHE A 66 15.62 11.70 -14.28
C PHE A 66 15.99 12.51 -15.52
N LYS A 67 17.22 12.35 -16.03
CA LYS A 67 17.69 13.03 -17.26
C LYS A 67 16.87 12.66 -18.50
N SER A 68 16.28 11.46 -18.51
CA SER A 68 15.47 10.94 -19.61
C SER A 68 13.96 10.99 -19.31
N LEU A 69 13.53 11.65 -18.24
CA LEU A 69 12.13 11.72 -17.79
C LEU A 69 11.50 10.35 -17.52
N GLU A 70 12.28 9.46 -16.90
CA GLU A 70 11.88 8.08 -16.61
C GLU A 70 11.76 7.80 -15.11
N PHE A 71 10.97 6.78 -14.77
CA PHE A 71 10.83 6.30 -13.39
C PHE A 71 10.26 4.88 -13.36
N ILE A 72 10.48 4.17 -12.25
CA ILE A 72 9.78 2.94 -11.92
C ILE A 72 8.59 3.32 -11.03
N ALA A 73 7.41 2.76 -11.32
CA ALA A 73 6.25 2.88 -10.42
C ALA A 73 5.63 1.53 -10.09
N ILE A 74 5.05 1.44 -8.90
CA ILE A 74 4.15 0.36 -8.49
C ILE A 74 2.83 1.02 -8.12
N ASN A 75 1.73 0.49 -8.66
CA ASN A 75 0.38 1.00 -8.37
C ASN A 75 -0.37 0.05 -7.41
N GLY A 76 -1.13 0.61 -6.49
CA GLY A 76 -1.99 -0.08 -5.53
C GLY A 76 -1.39 -0.19 -4.13
N PRO A 77 -2.19 -0.57 -3.12
CA PRO A 77 -1.70 -0.85 -1.76
C PRO A 77 -0.60 -1.90 -1.73
N THR A 78 0.31 -1.79 -0.76
CA THR A 78 1.36 -2.80 -0.59
C THR A 78 0.77 -4.15 -0.18
N PHE A 79 1.38 -5.24 -0.65
CA PHE A 79 1.01 -6.61 -0.35
C PHE A 79 2.26 -7.49 -0.36
N HIS A 80 2.19 -8.62 0.33
CA HIS A 80 3.22 -9.65 0.22
C HIS A 80 2.79 -10.66 -0.85
N PRO A 81 3.66 -11.02 -1.82
CA PRO A 81 3.27 -11.91 -2.92
C PRO A 81 2.72 -13.28 -2.50
N ASP A 82 3.16 -13.79 -1.35
CA ASP A 82 2.68 -15.04 -0.75
C ASP A 82 1.39 -14.87 0.07
N GLY A 83 0.94 -13.63 0.29
CA GLY A 83 -0.23 -13.27 1.08
C GLY A 83 -0.11 -13.53 2.58
N SER A 84 1.08 -13.89 3.10
CA SER A 84 1.22 -14.41 4.46
C SER A 84 1.06 -13.36 5.55
N VAL A 85 1.66 -12.18 5.35
CA VAL A 85 1.62 -11.06 6.30
C VAL A 85 0.63 -10.00 5.89
N LEU A 86 0.57 -9.72 4.59
CA LEU A 86 -0.18 -8.59 4.06
C LEU A 86 -0.92 -9.01 2.79
N PRO A 87 -2.25 -9.22 2.86
CA PRO A 87 -3.00 -9.62 1.69
C PRO A 87 -3.10 -8.46 0.69
N PRO A 88 -3.20 -8.77 -0.62
CA PRO A 88 -3.61 -7.80 -1.61
C PRO A 88 -4.93 -7.13 -1.23
N PHE A 89 -5.03 -5.82 -1.47
CA PHE A 89 -6.30 -5.13 -1.32
C PHE A 89 -7.25 -5.54 -2.46
N GLN A 90 -8.52 -5.76 -2.11
CA GLN A 90 -9.56 -6.13 -3.06
C GLN A 90 -10.89 -5.47 -2.68
N TRP A 91 -11.48 -4.69 -3.59
CA TRP A 91 -12.67 -3.89 -3.34
C TRP A 91 -13.86 -4.77 -2.92
N SER A 92 -14.17 -5.79 -3.72
CA SER A 92 -15.32 -6.70 -3.52
C SER A 92 -15.32 -7.43 -2.17
N THR A 93 -14.15 -7.64 -1.55
CA THR A 93 -14.02 -8.29 -0.25
C THR A 93 -13.67 -7.33 0.88
N SER A 94 -13.43 -6.04 0.59
CA SER A 94 -13.05 -5.05 1.59
C SER A 94 -14.19 -4.67 2.52
N GLY A 95 -15.44 -4.79 2.06
CA GLY A 95 -16.62 -4.29 2.77
C GLY A 95 -16.79 -2.77 2.72
N PHE A 96 -15.91 -2.05 2.01
CA PHE A 96 -16.09 -0.63 1.70
C PHE A 96 -17.17 -0.46 0.63
N GLN A 97 -17.96 0.61 0.75
CA GLN A 97 -19.07 0.94 -0.17
C GLN A 97 -18.76 2.16 -1.03
N ASP A 98 -17.50 2.62 -1.01
CA ASP A 98 -17.00 3.74 -1.80
C ASP A 98 -17.16 3.45 -3.30
N LEU A 99 -17.53 4.45 -4.10
CA LEU A 99 -17.57 4.33 -5.56
C LEU A 99 -16.14 4.26 -6.11
N HIS A 100 -15.90 3.33 -7.04
CA HIS A 100 -14.57 3.05 -7.58
C HIS A 100 -14.63 2.62 -9.06
N ASP A 101 -15.48 3.30 -9.84
CA ASP A 101 -15.65 3.02 -11.26
C ASP A 101 -14.31 3.13 -12.02
N GLY A 102 -14.00 2.12 -12.82
CA GLY A 102 -12.74 2.04 -13.59
C GLY A 102 -11.54 1.56 -12.78
N HIS A 103 -11.66 1.34 -11.47
CA HIS A 103 -10.61 0.69 -10.69
C HIS A 103 -10.60 -0.83 -10.90
N PRO A 104 -9.42 -1.48 -10.92
CA PRO A 104 -9.33 -2.92 -10.74
C PRO A 104 -9.95 -3.34 -9.40
N ASP A 105 -10.66 -4.47 -9.39
CA ASP A 105 -11.19 -5.04 -8.14
C ASP A 105 -10.05 -5.42 -7.19
N LYS A 106 -9.06 -6.19 -7.69
CA LYS A 106 -7.92 -6.69 -6.91
C LYS A 106 -6.63 -5.98 -7.32
N TRP A 107 -5.90 -5.48 -6.32
CA TRP A 107 -4.66 -4.72 -6.52
C TRP A 107 -3.44 -5.59 -6.25
N MET A 108 -2.88 -6.17 -7.32
CA MET A 108 -1.69 -7.04 -7.29
C MET A 108 -0.68 -6.67 -8.39
N PHE A 109 -0.45 -5.39 -8.59
CA PHE A 109 0.44 -4.92 -9.66
C PHE A 109 1.91 -4.93 -9.23
N GLY A 110 2.79 -5.32 -10.16
CA GLY A 110 4.24 -5.26 -9.99
C GLY A 110 4.84 -3.92 -10.42
N PRO A 111 6.17 -3.78 -10.35
CA PRO A 111 6.86 -2.59 -10.84
C PRO A 111 6.81 -2.47 -12.36
N THR A 112 6.48 -1.27 -12.83
CA THR A 112 6.47 -0.88 -14.25
C THR A 112 7.50 0.22 -14.48
N TYR A 113 8.27 0.11 -15.55
CA TYR A 113 9.21 1.14 -15.97
C TYR A 113 8.53 2.09 -16.97
N HIS A 114 8.40 3.36 -16.58
CA HIS A 114 7.83 4.42 -17.39
C HIS A 114 8.93 5.21 -18.08
N ARG A 115 8.81 5.38 -19.40
CA ARG A 115 9.72 6.19 -20.21
C ARG A 115 8.93 7.20 -21.01
N TRP A 116 9.40 8.45 -21.04
CA TRP A 116 8.76 9.50 -21.80
C TRP A 116 8.95 9.28 -23.31
N GLY A 117 7.91 9.53 -24.11
CA GLY A 117 7.98 9.40 -25.58
C GLY A 117 7.91 7.97 -26.12
N SER A 118 7.95 6.94 -25.27
CA SER A 118 7.57 5.58 -25.67
C SER A 118 6.11 5.34 -25.31
N CYS A 119 5.25 5.06 -26.30
CA CYS A 119 3.98 4.41 -26.00
C CYS A 119 4.30 3.01 -25.47
N PRO A 120 3.84 2.63 -24.27
CA PRO A 120 3.87 1.24 -23.88
C PRO A 120 2.77 0.56 -24.71
N ASN A 121 3.17 -0.11 -25.79
CA ASN A 121 2.35 -0.95 -26.68
C ASN A 121 1.56 -0.24 -27.81
N LEU A 122 2.28 0.48 -28.68
CA LEU A 122 1.95 0.53 -30.12
C LEU A 122 3.18 0.09 -30.92
#